data_AF-A0A963BHG6-F1
#
_entry.id   AF-A0A963BHG6-F1
#
_cell.length_a   1.000
_cell.length_b   1.000
_cell.length_c   1.000
_cell.angle_alpha   90.00
_cell.angle_beta   90.00
_cell.angle_gamma   90.00
#
_symmetry.space_group_name_H-M   'P 1'
#
loop_
_entity.id
_entity.type
_entity.pdbx_description
1 polymer ?
#
loop_
_entity_poly.entity_id
_entity_poly.type
_entity_poly.pdbx_seq_one_letter_code
_entity_poly.pdbx_strand_id
1 'polypeptide(L)' 'LVQVPCIERNGFGAIKAYTAASLALRGSGQHFMPLDRCIAAMRQTGLDMSEKYKETSLGGLAVSITEC' A
#
# COMPACT_ATOMS: atom_id res chain seq x y z
N LEU A 1 -15.10 10.16 6.87
CA LEU A 1 -14.77 9.19 7.94
C LEU A 1 -13.72 8.21 7.43
N VAL A 2 -12.77 7.77 8.26
CA VAL A 2 -11.74 6.76 7.90
C VAL A 2 -12.35 5.37 8.09
N GLN A 3 -13.26 4.98 7.19
CA GLN A 3 -14.01 3.73 7.28
C GLN A 3 -13.72 2.86 6.06
N VAL A 4 -14.27 3.20 4.90
CA VAL A 4 -14.02 2.52 3.63
C VAL A 4 -13.12 3.40 2.75
N PRO A 5 -12.02 2.90 2.14
CA PRO A 5 -11.55 1.52 2.17
C PRO A 5 -10.51 1.21 3.26
N CYS A 6 -10.46 2.03 4.31
CA CYS A 6 -9.35 2.03 5.27
C CYS A 6 -9.38 0.81 6.20
N ILE A 7 -10.56 0.37 6.65
CA ILE A 7 -10.72 -0.77 7.55
C ILE A 7 -10.26 -2.05 6.84
N GLU A 8 -10.75 -2.29 5.62
CA GLU A 8 -10.36 -3.48 4.87
C GLU A 8 -8.89 -3.43 4.44
N ARG A 9 -8.33 -2.26 4.11
CA ARG A 9 -6.89 -2.13 3.78
C ARG A 9 -6.00 -2.52 4.96
N ASN A 10 -6.38 -2.17 6.19
CA ASN A 10 -5.65 -2.60 7.39
C ASN A 10 -5.74 -4.12 7.58
N GLY A 11 -6.94 -4.70 7.43
CA GLY A 11 -7.13 -6.15 7.50
C GLY A 11 -6.30 -6.92 6.46
N PHE A 12 -6.36 -6.51 5.19
CA PHE A 12 -5.54 -7.10 4.12
C PHE A 12 -4.03 -6.86 4.34
N GLY A 13 -3.65 -5.72 4.93
CA GLY A 13 -2.26 -5.43 5.30
C GLY A 13 -1.72 -6.42 6.32
N ALA A 14 -2.47 -6.70 7.38
CA ALA A 14 -2.09 -7.68 8.40
C ALA A 14 -1.90 -9.09 7.80
N ILE A 15 -2.82 -9.52 6.93
CA ILE A 15 -2.72 -10.82 6.24
C ILE A 15 -1.47 -10.87 5.37
N LYS A 16 -1.21 -9.83 4.56
CA LYS A 16 -0.01 -9.78 3.70
C LYS A 16 1.28 -9.82 4.51
N ALA A 17 1.35 -9.12 5.64
CA ALA A 17 2.52 -9.14 6.51
C ALA A 17 2.80 -10.54 7.06
N TYR A 18 1.77 -11.22 7.58
CA TYR A 18 1.90 -12.60 8.05
C TYR A 18 2.33 -13.55 6.93
N THR A 19 1.69 -13.48 5.76
CA THR A 19 2.04 -14.33 4.61
C THR A 19 3.46 -14.08 4.11
N ALA A 20 3.90 -12.83 4.03
CA ALA A 20 5.26 -12.47 3.62
C ALA A 20 6.31 -13.01 4.60
N ALA A 21 6.07 -12.87 5.91
CA ALA A 21 6.95 -13.45 6.93
C ALA A 21 7.00 -14.98 6.85
N SER A 22 5.84 -15.63 6.66
CA SER A 22 5.75 -17.08 6.51
C SER A 22 6.50 -17.57 5.26
N LEU A 23 6.40 -16.84 4.14
CA LEU A 23 7.14 -17.13 2.91
C LEU A 23 8.66 -16.99 3.11
N ALA A 24 9.11 -15.95 3.81
CA ALA A 24 10.52 -15.72 4.09
C ALA A 24 11.11 -16.80 5.01
N LEU A 25 10.39 -17.16 6.07
CA LEU A 25 10.85 -18.16 7.06
C LEU A 25 10.81 -19.60 6.54
N ARG A 26 9.83 -19.93 5.70
CA ARG A 26 9.64 -21.29 5.15
C ARG A 26 10.26 -21.49 3.77
N GLY A 27 10.70 -20.41 3.12
CA GLY A 27 11.29 -20.44 1.79
C GLY A 27 12.79 -20.74 1.81
N SER A 28 13.37 -20.92 0.62
CA SER A 28 14.81 -21.15 0.41
C SER A 28 15.64 -19.87 0.29
N GLY A 29 15.03 -18.69 0.49
CA GLY A 29 15.65 -17.40 0.24
C GLY A 29 15.77 -17.02 -1.25
N GLN A 30 15.39 -17.90 -2.17
CA GLN A 30 15.40 -17.61 -3.62
C GLN A 30 14.23 -16.71 -4.06
N HIS A 31 13.10 -16.75 -3.35
CA HIS A 31 11.98 -15.81 -3.52
C HIS A 31 12.29 -14.47 -2.86
N PHE A 32 13.24 -13.74 -3.43
CA PHE A 32 13.78 -12.50 -2.88
C PHE A 32 13.85 -11.39 -3.92
N MET A 33 13.42 -10.20 -3.52
CA MET A 33 13.63 -8.95 -4.24
C MET A 33 14.36 -8.00 -3.29
N PRO A 34 15.52 -7.44 -3.69
CA PRO A 34 16.23 -6.47 -2.86
C PRO A 34 15.31 -5.32 -2.44
N LEU A 35 15.35 -4.97 -1.15
CA LEU A 35 14.50 -3.92 -0.57
C LEU A 35 14.68 -2.59 -1.29
N ASP A 36 15.92 -2.23 -1.65
CA ASP A 36 16.21 -0.99 -2.36
C ASP A 36 15.48 -0.89 -3.71
N ARG A 37 15.30 -2.01 -4.42
CA ARG A 37 14.54 -2.04 -5.68
C ARG A 37 13.05 -1.83 -5.42
N CYS A 38 12.50 -2.41 -4.36
CA CYS A 38 11.12 -2.15 -3.94
C CYS A 38 10.92 -0.68 -3.58
N ILE A 39 11.85 -0.06 -2.83
CA ILE A 39 11.79 1.35 -2.46
C ILE A 39 11.88 2.25 -3.69
N ALA A 40 12.80 1.96 -4.61
CA ALA A 40 12.94 2.70 -5.87
C ALA A 40 11.65 2.62 -6.70
N ALA A 41 11.04 1.44 -6.81
CA ALA A 41 9.76 1.26 -7.49
C ALA A 41 8.62 2.04 -6.80
N MET A 42 8.51 1.96 -5.47
CA MET A 42 7.54 2.73 -4.69
C MET A 42 7.68 4.23 -4.91
N ARG A 43 8.92 4.74 -4.93
CA ARG A 43 9.22 6.15 -5.21
C ARG A 43 8.79 6.54 -6.61
N GLN A 44 9.16 5.76 -7.62
CA GLN A 44 8.80 6.05 -9.01
C GLN A 44 7.28 6.04 -9.20
N THR A 45 6.59 5.02 -8.68
CA THR A 45 5.12 4.97 -8.69
C THR A 45 4.52 6.20 -8.00
N GLY A 46 5.04 6.61 -6.85
CA GLY A 46 4.59 7.81 -6.15
C GLY A 46 4.82 9.11 -6.94
N LEU A 47 5.88 9.20 -7.75
CA LEU A 47 6.10 10.31 -8.67
C LEU A 47 5.09 10.30 -9.82
N ASP A 48 4.84 9.12 -10.40
CA ASP A 48 3.96 8.92 -11.56
C ASP A 48 2.47 8.99 -11.23
N MET A 49 2.08 8.82 -9.96
CA MET A 49 0.69 9.01 -9.53
C MET A 49 0.22 10.43 -9.87
N SER A 50 -1.04 10.58 -10.31
CA SER A 50 -1.62 11.92 -10.47
C SER A 50 -1.71 12.62 -9.11
N GLU A 51 -1.39 13.91 -9.06
CA GLU A 51 -1.54 14.74 -7.87
C GLU A 51 -2.95 14.66 -7.27
N LYS A 52 -3.99 14.46 -8.09
CA LYS A 52 -5.38 14.23 -7.66
C LYS A 52 -5.55 12.99 -6.78
N TYR A 53 -4.64 12.01 -6.86
CA TYR A 53 -4.73 10.73 -6.16
C TYR A 53 -3.58 10.49 -5.17
N LYS A 54 -2.60 11.42 -5.08
CA LYS A 54 -1.51 11.38 -4.08
C LYS A 54 -2.07 11.77 -2.70
N GLU A 55 -2.62 10.78 -2.00
CA GLU A 55 -3.10 10.79 -0.61
C GLU A 55 -4.12 11.85 -0.16
N THR A 56 -4.84 11.47 0.89
CA THR A 56 -5.98 12.15 1.51
C THR A 56 -5.68 13.51 2.15
N SER A 57 -4.41 13.91 2.30
CA SER A 57 -4.03 15.19 2.93
C SER A 57 -4.46 16.42 2.12
N LEU A 58 -4.65 16.28 0.80
CA LEU A 58 -5.17 17.30 -0.11
C LEU A 58 -6.63 17.04 -0.53
N GLY A 59 -7.31 16.08 0.10
CA GLY A 59 -8.72 15.76 -0.14
C GLY A 59 -9.00 14.86 -1.34
N GLY A 60 -8.05 14.57 -2.24
CA GLY A 60 -8.31 13.97 -3.57
C GLY A 60 -9.13 12.67 -3.66
N LEU A 61 -9.04 11.77 -2.68
CA LEU A 61 -9.91 10.59 -2.56
C LEU A 61 -11.14 10.83 -1.67
N ALA A 62 -11.09 11.83 -0.78
CA ALA A 62 -12.20 12.23 0.08
C ALA A 62 -13.23 13.13 -0.62
N VAL A 63 -12.87 13.82 -1.72
CA VAL A 63 -13.81 14.67 -2.49
C VAL A 63 -14.76 13.87 -3.39
N SER A 64 -14.48 12.59 -3.66
CA SER A 64 -15.31 11.79 -4.56
C SER A 64 -16.67 11.39 -3.94
N ILE A 65 -16.76 11.35 -2.61
CA ILE A 65 -17.98 11.07 -1.86
C ILE A 65 -17.94 11.93 -0.59
N THR A 66 -18.38 13.18 -0.70
CA THR A 66 -18.96 13.88 0.44
C THR A 66 -20.31 13.22 0.69
N GLU A 67 -20.39 12.34 1.69
CA GLU A 67 -21.68 12.03 2.33
C GLU A 67 -22.09 13.24 3.17
N CYS A 68 -22.50 14.30 2.46
CA CYS A 68 -23.43 15.31 2.94
C CYS A 68 -24.16 15.91 1.75
#